data_AF-A0A3M7BRW2-F1
#
_entry.id   AF-A0A3M7BRW2-F1
#
_cell.length_a   1.000
_cell.length_b   1.000
_cell.length_c   1.000
_cell.angle_alpha   90.00
_cell.angle_beta   90.00
_cell.angle_gamma   90.00
#
_symmetry.space_group_name_H-M   'P 1'
#
loop_
_entity.id
_entity.type
_entity.pdbx_description
1 polymer ?
#
loop_
_entity_poly.entity_id
_entity_poly.type
_entity_poly.pdbx_seq_one_letter_code
_entity_poly.pdbx_strand_id
1 'polypeptide(L)'
;LGVLIYEIGELEDQFVDRYDQYRVTIKSVRNIEASVQPSRDRKQKITDQIAQLKYKEPNSPKIVVLEQELVRAEAESLVAEAQLSNITREKLKAAFTYQFDALREHSEKLAIIAGFGKHLLELVDDTPVTPGETRNAYDGYEASKAIIQDCEDSLTNWVEQNAAVSSKLSTRTRTLSQRRRQNRADGEGVDLS
;
A
#
# COMPACT_ATOMS: atom_id res chain seq x y z
N LEU A 1 21.53 24.06 6.69
CA LEU A 1 20.16 23.84 7.23
C LEU A 1 19.08 24.10 6.18
N GLY A 2 19.01 25.30 5.58
CA GLY A 2 17.98 25.60 4.55
C GLY A 2 17.93 24.59 3.41
N VAL A 3 19.09 24.21 2.86
CA VAL A 3 19.20 23.17 1.80
C VAL A 3 18.62 21.82 2.25
N LEU A 4 18.94 21.37 3.47
CA LEU A 4 18.43 20.10 4.00
C LEU A 4 16.91 20.12 4.22
N ILE A 5 16.37 21.25 4.70
CA ILE A 5 14.92 21.41 4.89
C ILE A 5 14.19 21.49 3.54
N TYR A 6 14.80 22.12 2.54
CA TYR A 6 14.28 22.13 1.18
C TYR A 6 14.17 20.72 0.61
N GLU A 7 15.23 19.92 0.78
CA GLU A 7 15.27 18.52 0.30
C GLU A 7 14.19 17.64 0.98
N ILE A 8 13.83 17.91 2.23
CA ILE A 8 12.70 17.25 2.90
C ILE A 8 11.40 17.47 2.11
N GLY A 9 11.15 18.70 1.64
CA GLY A 9 9.98 19.02 0.82
C GLY A 9 9.98 18.27 -0.51
N GLU A 10 11.13 18.21 -1.20
CA GLU A 10 11.26 17.44 -2.45
C GLU A 10 11.00 15.94 -2.23
N LEU A 11 11.48 15.37 -1.11
CA LEU A 11 11.20 13.98 -0.75
C LEU A 11 9.73 13.74 -0.40
N GLU A 12 9.05 14.72 0.18
CA GLU A 12 7.60 14.68 0.42
C GLU A 12 6.83 14.66 -0.90
N ASP A 13 7.16 15.56 -1.84
CA ASP A 13 6.51 15.60 -3.15
C ASP A 13 6.71 14.29 -3.93
N GLN A 14 7.93 13.74 -3.94
CA GLN A 14 8.20 12.42 -4.53
C GLN A 14 7.40 11.29 -3.88
N PHE A 15 7.17 11.37 -2.56
CA PHE A 15 6.35 10.40 -1.85
C PHE A 15 4.85 10.57 -2.18
N VAL A 16 4.37 11.81 -2.31
CA VAL A 16 2.99 12.13 -2.69
C VAL A 16 2.65 11.56 -4.06
N ASP A 17 3.54 11.66 -5.04
CA ASP A 17 3.35 11.07 -6.37
C ASP A 17 3.15 9.55 -6.30
N ARG A 18 3.95 8.86 -5.47
CA ARG A 18 3.81 7.41 -5.26
C ARG A 18 2.52 7.06 -4.51
N TYR A 19 2.15 7.90 -3.54
CA TYR A 19 0.89 7.76 -2.80
C TYR A 19 -0.33 7.90 -3.73
N ASP A 20 -0.27 8.78 -4.73
CA ASP A 20 -1.34 8.94 -5.71
C ASP A 20 -1.56 7.66 -6.54
N GLN A 21 -0.47 7.03 -6.99
CA GLN A 21 -0.54 5.76 -7.73
C GLN A 21 -1.12 4.62 -6.88
N TYR A 22 -0.74 4.54 -5.59
CA TYR A 22 -1.40 3.64 -4.63
C TYR A 22 -2.91 3.92 -4.56
N ARG A 23 -3.30 5.19 -4.41
CA ARG A 23 -4.71 5.60 -4.30
C ARG A 23 -5.51 5.25 -5.56
N VAL A 24 -4.95 5.48 -6.75
CA VAL A 24 -5.57 5.14 -8.04
C VAL A 24 -5.77 3.62 -8.16
N THR A 25 -4.80 2.83 -7.70
CA THR A 25 -4.89 1.36 -7.72
C THR A 25 -6.04 0.87 -6.83
N ILE A 26 -6.19 1.41 -5.63
CA ILE A 26 -7.32 1.07 -4.74
C ILE A 26 -8.65 1.57 -5.31
N LYS A 27 -8.68 2.75 -5.93
CA LYS A 27 -9.87 3.24 -6.65
C LYS A 27 -10.29 2.28 -7.76
N SER A 28 -9.33 1.70 -8.49
CA SER A 28 -9.61 0.69 -9.51
C SER A 28 -10.28 -0.56 -8.91
N VAL A 29 -9.88 -1.02 -7.72
CA VAL A 29 -10.55 -2.14 -7.03
C VAL A 29 -12.00 -1.80 -6.71
N ARG A 30 -12.25 -0.62 -6.14
CA ARG A 30 -13.62 -0.15 -5.83
C ARG A 30 -14.50 -0.09 -7.09
N ASN A 31 -13.95 0.40 -8.21
CA ASN A 31 -14.69 0.50 -9.46
C ASN A 31 -15.12 -0.88 -9.99
N ILE A 32 -14.25 -1.89 -9.84
CA ILE A 32 -14.55 -3.27 -10.25
C ILE A 32 -15.61 -3.88 -9.32
N GLU A 33 -15.51 -3.63 -8.01
CA GLU A 33 -16.54 -4.06 -7.06
C GLU A 33 -17.90 -3.43 -7.38
N ALA A 34 -17.92 -2.15 -7.72
CA ALA A 34 -19.13 -1.46 -8.17
C ALA A 34 -19.68 -2.05 -9.48
N SER A 35 -18.83 -2.47 -10.42
CA SER A 35 -19.28 -3.08 -11.68
C SER A 35 -19.89 -4.48 -11.51
N VAL A 36 -19.65 -5.16 -10.40
CA VAL A 36 -20.26 -6.47 -10.09
C VAL A 36 -21.66 -6.33 -9.47
N GLN A 37 -21.98 -5.20 -8.83
CA GLN A 37 -23.29 -4.99 -8.19
C GLN A 37 -24.49 -5.23 -9.13
N PRO A 38 -24.50 -4.75 -10.39
CA PRO A 38 -25.63 -5.01 -11.30
C PRO A 38 -25.90 -6.50 -11.54
N SER A 39 -24.86 -7.34 -11.52
CA SER A 39 -25.01 -8.80 -11.67
C SER A 39 -25.70 -9.41 -10.44
N ARG A 40 -25.32 -8.96 -9.23
CA ARG A 40 -25.96 -9.36 -7.96
C ARG A 40 -27.43 -8.94 -7.93
N ASP A 41 -27.69 -7.67 -8.27
CA ASP A 41 -29.04 -7.10 -8.27
C ASP A 41 -29.94 -7.82 -9.28
N ARG A 42 -29.42 -8.16 -10.46
CA ARG A 42 -30.15 -8.92 -11.48
C ARG A 42 -30.52 -10.31 -10.97
N LYS A 43 -29.58 -11.04 -10.36
CA LYS A 43 -29.85 -12.36 -9.77
C LYS A 43 -30.93 -12.27 -8.69
N GLN A 44 -30.84 -11.30 -7.78
CA GLN A 44 -31.82 -11.10 -6.72
C GLN A 44 -33.21 -10.78 -7.29
N LYS A 45 -33.28 -9.86 -8.26
CA LYS A 45 -34.55 -9.48 -8.90
C LYS A 45 -35.27 -10.65 -9.57
N ILE A 46 -34.53 -11.52 -10.28
CA ILE A 46 -35.12 -12.72 -10.90
C ILE A 46 -35.60 -13.69 -9.82
N THR A 47 -34.83 -13.86 -8.74
CA THR A 47 -35.20 -14.72 -7.60
C THR A 47 -36.49 -14.24 -6.95
N ASP A 48 -36.63 -12.95 -6.69
CA ASP A 48 -37.82 -12.33 -6.11
C ASP A 48 -39.04 -12.48 -7.03
N GLN A 49 -38.86 -12.32 -8.34
CA GLN A 49 -39.92 -12.53 -9.34
C GLN A 49 -40.40 -13.97 -9.35
N ILE A 50 -39.49 -14.95 -9.27
CA ILE A 50 -39.84 -16.38 -9.19
C ILE A 50 -40.62 -16.65 -7.91
N ALA A 51 -40.15 -16.15 -6.75
CA ALA A 51 -40.84 -16.34 -5.48
C ALA A 51 -42.27 -15.74 -5.50
N GLN A 52 -42.42 -14.55 -6.07
CA GLN A 52 -43.73 -13.89 -6.19
C GLN A 52 -44.68 -14.65 -7.13
N LEU A 53 -44.19 -15.14 -8.27
CA LEU A 53 -44.98 -15.93 -9.23
C LEU A 53 -45.36 -17.30 -8.67
N LYS A 54 -44.45 -17.98 -7.97
CA LYS A 54 -44.74 -19.26 -7.29
C LYS A 54 -45.83 -19.12 -6.23
N TYR A 55 -45.87 -17.98 -5.52
CA TYR A 55 -46.91 -17.71 -4.53
C TYR A 55 -48.28 -17.37 -5.15
N LYS A 56 -48.31 -16.53 -6.19
CA LYS A 56 -49.57 -16.03 -6.79
C LYS A 56 -50.17 -16.94 -7.86
N GLU A 57 -49.33 -17.49 -8.74
CA GLU A 57 -49.73 -18.26 -9.92
C GLU A 57 -48.79 -19.46 -10.15
N PRO A 58 -48.86 -20.51 -9.30
CA PRO A 58 -47.91 -21.62 -9.31
C PRO A 58 -47.90 -22.43 -10.61
N ASN A 59 -48.96 -22.36 -11.42
CA ASN A 59 -49.06 -23.08 -12.71
C ASN A 59 -48.66 -22.20 -13.92
N SER A 60 -48.10 -21.01 -13.69
CA SER A 60 -47.72 -20.11 -14.79
C SER A 60 -46.52 -20.65 -15.57
N PRO A 61 -46.59 -20.79 -16.91
CA PRO A 61 -45.47 -21.27 -17.72
C PRO A 61 -44.28 -20.29 -17.72
N LYS A 62 -44.49 -19.05 -17.26
CA LYS A 62 -43.44 -18.04 -17.08
C LYS A 62 -42.41 -18.43 -16.01
N ILE A 63 -42.79 -19.29 -15.06
CA ILE A 63 -41.88 -19.75 -13.99
C ILE A 63 -40.68 -20.50 -14.60
N VAL A 64 -40.93 -21.40 -15.55
CA VAL A 64 -39.88 -22.20 -16.21
C VAL A 64 -38.89 -21.31 -16.97
N VAL A 65 -39.38 -20.26 -17.64
CA VAL A 65 -38.53 -19.30 -18.36
C VAL A 65 -37.66 -18.50 -17.39
N LEU A 66 -38.23 -18.03 -16.28
CA LEU A 66 -37.48 -17.29 -15.25
C LEU A 66 -36.47 -18.17 -14.52
N GLU A 67 -36.78 -19.45 -14.28
CA GLU A 67 -35.83 -20.41 -13.71
C GLU A 67 -34.63 -20.64 -14.65
N GLN A 68 -34.87 -20.75 -15.96
CA GLN A 68 -33.78 -20.82 -16.93
C GLN A 68 -32.95 -19.53 -16.96
N GLU A 69 -33.60 -18.37 -16.87
CA GLU A 69 -32.90 -17.08 -16.79
C GLU A 69 -32.09 -16.96 -15.49
N LEU A 70 -32.60 -17.47 -14.37
CA LEU A 70 -31.90 -17.49 -13.09
C LEU A 70 -30.60 -18.30 -13.21
N VAL A 71 -30.64 -19.50 -13.78
CA VAL A 71 -29.43 -20.34 -13.97
C VAL A 71 -28.36 -19.60 -14.77
N ARG A 72 -28.76 -18.85 -15.82
CA ARG A 72 -27.84 -18.02 -16.59
C ARG A 72 -27.28 -16.86 -15.75
N ALA A 73 -28.13 -16.13 -15.03
CA ALA A 73 -27.72 -15.03 -14.17
C ALA A 73 -26.79 -15.49 -13.03
N GLU A 74 -26.98 -16.70 -12.51
CA GLU A 74 -26.10 -17.31 -11.51
C GLU A 74 -24.72 -17.64 -12.09
N ALA A 75 -24.65 -18.21 -13.29
CA ALA A 75 -23.37 -18.45 -13.95
C ALA A 75 -22.61 -17.14 -14.23
N GLU A 76 -23.30 -16.11 -14.74
CA GLU A 76 -22.74 -14.77 -14.95
C GLU A 76 -22.22 -14.17 -13.62
N SER A 77 -22.99 -14.30 -12.53
CA SER A 77 -22.61 -13.82 -11.20
C SER A 77 -21.39 -14.57 -10.64
N LEU A 78 -21.31 -15.90 -10.78
CA LEU A 78 -20.16 -16.68 -10.31
C LEU A 78 -18.86 -16.26 -11.00
N VAL A 79 -18.90 -16.03 -12.32
CA VAL A 79 -17.74 -15.55 -13.07
C VAL A 79 -17.34 -14.15 -12.60
N ALA A 80 -18.29 -13.23 -12.41
CA ALA A 80 -18.04 -11.88 -11.94
C ALA A 80 -17.43 -11.85 -10.53
N GLU A 81 -17.93 -12.68 -9.61
CA GLU A 81 -17.38 -12.81 -8.25
C GLU A 81 -15.95 -13.38 -8.24
N ALA A 82 -15.69 -14.40 -9.06
CA ALA A 82 -14.37 -14.99 -9.19
C ALA A 82 -13.36 -13.95 -9.72
N GLN A 83 -13.74 -13.18 -10.74
CA GLN A 83 -12.93 -12.10 -11.29
C GLN A 83 -12.67 -11.01 -10.25
N LEU A 84 -13.70 -10.56 -9.52
CA LEU A 84 -13.56 -9.59 -8.45
C LEU A 84 -12.61 -10.08 -7.36
N SER A 85 -12.75 -11.33 -6.91
CA SER A 85 -11.88 -11.94 -5.91
C SER A 85 -10.42 -11.96 -6.35
N ASN A 86 -10.16 -12.37 -7.60
CA ASN A 86 -8.79 -12.48 -8.12
C ASN A 86 -8.15 -11.10 -8.28
N ILE A 87 -8.84 -10.17 -8.94
CA ILE A 87 -8.30 -8.82 -9.20
C ILE A 87 -8.12 -8.05 -7.88
N THR A 88 -9.06 -8.19 -6.94
CA THR A 88 -8.95 -7.52 -5.63
C THR A 88 -7.70 -7.99 -4.90
N ARG A 89 -7.43 -9.30 -4.83
CA ARG A 89 -6.22 -9.81 -4.15
C ARG A 89 -4.93 -9.36 -4.82
N GLU A 90 -4.90 -9.39 -6.15
CA GLU A 90 -3.74 -8.95 -6.93
C GLU A 90 -3.45 -7.46 -6.71
N LYS A 91 -4.43 -6.60 -6.97
CA LYS A 91 -4.27 -5.14 -6.85
C LYS A 91 -4.07 -4.69 -5.42
N LEU A 92 -4.75 -5.30 -4.44
CA LEU A 92 -4.55 -4.96 -3.03
C LEU A 92 -3.12 -5.26 -2.59
N LYS A 93 -2.59 -6.44 -2.94
CA LYS A 93 -1.22 -6.80 -2.62
C LYS A 93 -0.24 -5.84 -3.30
N ALA A 94 -0.39 -5.60 -4.59
CA ALA A 94 0.48 -4.70 -5.34
C ALA A 94 0.45 -3.26 -4.78
N ALA A 95 -0.74 -2.73 -4.51
CA ALA A 95 -0.93 -1.38 -3.99
C ALA A 95 -0.24 -1.19 -2.62
N PHE A 96 -0.47 -2.10 -1.68
CA PHE A 96 0.13 -1.97 -0.35
C PHE A 96 1.63 -2.27 -0.33
N THR A 97 2.11 -3.20 -1.17
CA THR A 97 3.56 -3.38 -1.36
C THR A 97 4.19 -2.06 -1.80
N TYR A 98 3.64 -1.46 -2.87
CA TYR A 98 4.14 -0.19 -3.39
C TYR A 98 4.11 0.95 -2.34
N GLN A 99 3.00 1.05 -1.58
CA GLN A 99 2.85 2.06 -0.53
C GLN A 99 3.87 1.87 0.61
N PHE A 100 4.10 0.64 1.05
CA PHE A 100 5.03 0.39 2.15
C PHE A 100 6.49 0.55 1.72
N ASP A 101 6.83 0.20 0.49
CA ASP A 101 8.18 0.44 -0.04
C ASP A 101 8.46 1.95 -0.19
N ALA A 102 7.52 2.71 -0.76
CA ALA A 102 7.62 4.16 -0.84
C ALA A 102 7.73 4.84 0.53
N LEU A 103 6.93 4.39 1.51
CA LEU A 103 6.94 4.93 2.87
C LEU A 103 8.28 4.65 3.58
N ARG A 104 8.83 3.45 3.38
CA ARG A 104 10.13 3.06 3.95
C ARG A 104 11.24 3.92 3.38
N GLU A 105 11.32 4.05 2.06
CA GLU A 105 12.30 4.92 1.41
C GLU A 105 12.23 6.36 1.94
N HIS A 106 11.03 6.94 1.95
CA HIS A 106 10.83 8.31 2.42
C HIS A 106 11.29 8.48 3.88
N SER A 107 10.90 7.57 4.76
CA SER A 107 11.25 7.63 6.19
C SER A 107 12.76 7.46 6.43
N GLU A 108 13.43 6.59 5.68
CA GLU A 108 14.87 6.37 5.83
C GLU A 108 15.68 7.55 5.29
N LYS A 109 15.29 8.11 4.15
CA LYS A 109 15.92 9.34 3.62
C LYS A 109 15.73 10.53 4.55
N LEU A 110 14.55 10.67 5.17
CA LEU A 110 14.32 11.66 6.22
C LEU A 110 15.24 11.44 7.44
N ALA A 111 15.44 10.20 7.85
CA ALA A 111 16.33 9.88 8.97
C ALA A 111 17.79 10.26 8.66
N ILE A 112 18.25 10.04 7.42
CA ILE A 112 19.57 10.47 6.94
C ILE A 112 19.69 12.00 7.06
N ILE A 113 18.73 12.75 6.50
CA ILE A 113 18.75 14.22 6.55
C ILE A 113 18.74 14.73 8.00
N ALA A 114 17.91 14.13 8.87
CA ALA A 114 17.85 14.49 10.27
C ALA A 114 19.18 14.26 11.00
N GLY A 115 19.91 13.19 10.65
CA GLY A 115 21.25 12.91 11.16
C GLY A 115 22.26 13.98 10.78
N PHE A 116 22.39 14.28 9.48
CA PHE A 116 23.30 15.32 9.00
C PHE A 116 22.89 16.73 9.45
N GLY A 117 21.59 16.99 9.59
CA GLY A 117 21.08 18.23 10.16
C GLY A 117 21.57 18.49 11.58
N LYS A 118 21.70 17.44 12.40
CA LYS A 118 22.32 17.55 13.73
C LYS A 118 23.81 17.81 13.67
N HIS A 119 24.54 17.14 12.77
CA HIS A 119 25.97 17.42 12.57
C HIS A 119 26.26 18.87 12.17
N LEU A 120 25.39 19.49 11.36
CA LEU A 120 25.50 20.92 11.06
C LEU A 120 25.36 21.81 12.30
N LEU A 121 24.58 21.39 13.30
CA LEU A 121 24.43 22.15 14.55
C LEU A 121 25.66 22.03 15.45
N GLU A 122 26.44 20.96 15.35
CA GLU A 122 27.71 20.80 16.10
C GLU A 122 28.75 21.86 15.71
N LEU A 123 28.61 22.49 14.54
CA LEU A 123 29.46 23.60 14.11
C LEU A 123 29.08 24.94 14.76
N VAL A 124 27.91 25.03 15.40
CA VAL A 124 27.44 26.26 16.04
C VAL A 124 27.91 26.28 17.48
N ASP A 125 28.84 27.17 17.79
CA ASP A 125 29.30 27.41 19.16
C ASP A 125 28.20 28.10 19.98
N ASP A 126 27.69 27.40 20.99
CA ASP A 126 26.67 27.86 21.93
C ASP A 126 27.26 28.43 23.23
N THR A 127 28.59 28.55 23.33
CA THR A 127 29.23 29.08 24.52
C THR A 127 28.81 30.54 24.80
N PRO A 128 28.42 30.87 26.04
CA PRO A 128 28.09 32.23 26.42
C PRO A 128 29.30 33.15 26.30
N VAL A 129 29.08 34.36 25.80
CA VAL A 129 30.12 35.39 25.69
C VAL A 129 29.98 36.37 26.84
N THR A 130 31.10 36.72 27.47
CA THR A 130 31.12 37.74 28.52
C THR A 130 30.78 39.11 27.94
N PRO A 131 29.97 39.95 28.61
CA PRO A 131 29.71 41.30 28.15
C PRO A 131 31.02 42.07 27.94
N GLY A 132 31.26 42.52 26.70
CA GLY A 132 32.48 43.23 26.31
C GLY A 132 33.50 42.40 25.52
N GLU A 133 33.34 41.06 25.48
CA GLU A 133 34.15 40.17 24.64
C GLU A 133 33.50 39.94 23.27
N THR A 134 34.32 39.66 22.26
CA THR A 134 33.87 39.27 20.91
C THR A 134 33.92 37.76 20.75
N ARG A 135 32.98 37.17 20.01
CA ARG A 135 33.07 35.75 19.63
C ARG A 135 34.31 35.48 18.78
N ASN A 136 34.80 34.25 18.87
CA ASN A 136 35.81 33.74 17.96
C ASN A 136 35.31 33.78 16.50
N ALA A 137 36.23 33.93 15.55
CA ALA A 137 35.90 33.86 14.14
C ALA A 137 35.40 32.45 13.80
N TYR A 138 34.32 32.37 13.03
CA TYR A 138 33.76 31.10 12.56
C TYR A 138 34.57 30.56 11.37
N ASP A 139 35.03 29.32 11.46
CA ASP A 139 35.82 28.64 10.41
C ASP A 139 35.15 27.36 9.88
N GLY A 140 33.93 27.03 10.32
CA GLY A 140 33.19 25.82 9.94
C GLY A 140 32.66 25.78 8.49
N TYR A 141 33.09 26.68 7.60
CA TYR A 141 32.62 26.74 6.22
C TYR A 141 32.97 25.50 5.40
N GLU A 142 34.19 24.98 5.53
CA GLU A 142 34.62 23.78 4.81
C GLU A 142 33.92 22.53 5.36
N ALA A 143 33.83 22.41 6.68
CA ALA A 143 33.13 21.30 7.35
C ALA A 143 31.63 21.27 7.01
N SER A 144 30.95 22.43 7.05
CA SER A 144 29.52 22.50 6.69
C SER A 144 29.26 22.14 5.23
N LYS A 145 30.16 22.51 4.31
CA LYS A 145 30.08 22.08 2.91
C LYS A 145 30.25 20.57 2.76
N ALA A 146 31.24 19.99 3.44
CA ALA A 146 31.47 18.54 3.42
C ALA A 146 30.25 17.76 3.95
N ILE A 147 29.65 18.20 5.07
CA ILE A 147 28.44 17.58 5.64
C ILE A 147 27.27 17.56 4.64
N ILE A 148 27.08 18.65 3.89
CA ILE A 148 26.01 18.71 2.89
C ILE A 148 26.30 17.73 1.74
N GLN A 149 27.54 17.66 1.27
CA GLN A 149 27.94 16.75 0.21
C GLN A 149 27.81 15.28 0.64
N ASP A 150 28.22 14.94 1.85
CA ASP A 150 28.06 13.60 2.41
C ASP A 150 26.57 13.20 2.54
N CYS A 151 25.71 14.17 2.86
CA CYS A 151 24.26 13.96 2.89
C CYS A 151 23.70 13.67 1.48
N GLU A 152 24.08 14.45 0.48
CA GLU A 152 23.67 14.25 -0.91
C GLU A 152 24.12 12.89 -1.45
N ASP A 153 25.38 12.52 -1.19
CA ASP A 153 25.93 11.22 -1.55
C ASP A 153 25.18 10.09 -0.84
N SER A 154 24.85 10.26 0.44
CA SER A 154 24.09 9.26 1.21
C SER A 154 22.66 9.09 0.68
N LEU A 155 22.00 10.17 0.28
CA LEU A 155 20.66 10.13 -0.31
C LEU A 155 20.66 9.48 -1.69
N THR A 156 21.67 9.81 -2.52
CA THR A 156 21.82 9.28 -3.88
C THR A 156 22.15 7.79 -3.89
N ASN A 157 23.00 7.36 -2.95
CA ASN A 157 23.42 5.96 -2.84
C ASN A 157 22.51 5.11 -1.93
N TRP A 158 21.41 5.68 -1.42
CA TRP A 158 20.46 4.92 -0.63
C TRP A 158 19.86 3.78 -1.47
N VAL A 159 19.94 2.57 -0.93
CA VAL A 159 19.35 1.37 -1.53
C VAL A 159 18.63 0.56 -0.47
N GLU A 160 17.53 -0.08 -0.85
CA GLU A 160 16.69 -0.84 0.06
C GLU A 160 17.41 -1.96 0.83
N GLN A 161 18.48 -2.52 0.24
CA GLN A 161 19.26 -3.60 0.85
C GLN A 161 20.10 -3.12 2.05
N ASN A 162 20.41 -1.83 2.11
CA ASN A 162 21.18 -1.21 3.19
C ASN A 162 20.27 -0.58 4.26
N ALA A 163 18.96 -0.87 4.21
CA ALA A 163 17.99 -0.37 5.16
C ALA A 163 18.37 -0.73 6.61
N ALA A 164 18.54 0.27 7.46
CA ALA A 164 18.89 0.10 8.86
C ALA A 164 17.78 -0.61 9.66
N VAL A 165 16.52 -0.52 9.21
CA VAL A 165 15.36 -1.11 9.88
C VAL A 165 14.87 -2.33 9.11
N SER A 166 15.19 -3.53 9.64
CA SER A 166 14.69 -4.80 9.11
C SER A 166 13.57 -5.36 10.01
N SER A 167 12.39 -5.61 9.43
CA SER A 167 11.27 -6.20 10.15
C SER A 167 11.48 -7.71 10.35
N LYS A 168 11.79 -8.12 11.59
CA LYS A 168 11.92 -9.54 11.96
C LYS A 168 10.58 -10.09 12.43
N LEU A 169 10.01 -11.02 11.66
CA LEU A 169 8.83 -11.77 12.08
C LEU A 169 9.13 -12.58 13.35
N SER A 170 8.26 -12.46 14.35
CA SER A 170 8.28 -13.28 15.57
C SER A 170 8.19 -14.77 15.24
N THR A 171 8.77 -15.62 16.09
CA THR A 171 8.69 -17.09 15.99
C THR A 171 7.24 -17.56 15.83
N ARG A 172 6.31 -16.98 16.59
CA ARG A 172 4.87 -17.29 16.50
C ARG A 172 4.33 -17.05 15.09
N THR A 173 4.71 -15.91 14.49
CA THR A 173 4.27 -15.56 13.13
C THR A 173 4.89 -16.48 12.09
N ARG A 174 6.17 -16.84 12.22
CA ARG A 174 6.83 -17.79 11.31
C ARG A 174 6.17 -19.18 11.33
N THR A 175 5.88 -19.72 12.51
CA THR A 175 5.21 -21.02 12.65
C THR A 175 3.81 -21.00 12.02
N LEU A 176 3.05 -19.91 12.20
CA LEU A 176 1.74 -19.74 11.58
C LEU A 176 1.82 -19.61 10.05
N SER A 177 2.81 -18.87 9.53
CA SER A 177 3.05 -18.74 8.10
C SER A 177 3.46 -20.08 7.46
N GLN A 178 4.31 -20.86 8.13
CA GLN A 178 4.69 -22.22 7.69
C GLN A 178 3.48 -23.15 7.66
N ARG A 179 2.66 -23.17 8.72
CA ARG A 179 1.41 -23.96 8.74
C ARG A 179 0.45 -23.56 7.62
N ARG A 180 0.30 -22.26 7.34
CA ARG A 180 -0.52 -21.77 6.21
C ARG A 180 0.01 -22.23 4.84
N ARG A 181 1.33 -22.28 4.66
CA ARG A 181 1.95 -22.80 3.43
C ARG A 181 1.75 -24.30 3.29
N GLN A 182 1.91 -25.05 4.39
CA GLN A 182 1.72 -26.50 4.40
C GLN A 182 0.27 -26.89 4.10
N ASN A 183 -0.71 -26.26 4.75
CA ASN A 183 -2.13 -26.48 4.45
C ASN A 183 -2.53 -26.10 3.00
N ARG A 184 -1.78 -25.21 2.34
CA ARG A 184 -2.00 -24.91 0.92
C ARG A 184 -1.47 -26.00 0.01
N ALA A 185 -0.35 -26.62 0.35
CA ALA A 185 0.22 -27.74 -0.40
C ALA A 185 -0.64 -29.01 -0.27
N ASP A 186 -1.20 -29.25 0.93
CA ASP A 186 -2.08 -30.41 1.18
C ASP A 186 -3.48 -30.25 0.56
N GLY A 187 -3.91 -29.02 0.25
CA GLY A 187 -5.23 -28.72 -0.33
C GLY A 187 -5.33 -28.87 -1.86
N GLU A 188 -4.21 -29.06 -2.58
CA GLU A 188 -4.20 -29.32 -4.02
C GLU A 188 -4.47 -30.81 -4.37
N GLY A 189 -4.64 -31.68 -3.37
CA GLY A 189 -4.80 -33.14 -3.54
C GLY A 189 -6.23 -33.69 -3.41
N VAL A 190 -7.28 -32.86 -3.43
CA VAL A 190 -8.67 -33.37 -3.44
C VAL A 190 -9.12 -33.57 -4.89
N ASP A 191 -8.71 -34.71 -5.44
CA ASP A 191 -9.18 -35.25 -6.70
C ASP A 191 -10.69 -35.54 -6.59
N LEU A 192 -11.50 -34.84 -7.38
CA LEU A 192 -12.95 -35.09 -7.50
C LEU A 192 -13.13 -36.23 -8.52
N SER A 193 -12.91 -37.46 -8.06
CA SER A 193 -13.44 -38.68 -8.69
C SER A 193 -14.82 -39.02 -8.11
#